data_AF-A0A3C0SQE2-F1
#
_entry.id   AF-A0A3C0SQE2-F1
#
_cell.length_a   1.000
_cell.length_b   1.000
_cell.length_c   1.000
_cell.angle_alpha   90.00
_cell.angle_beta   90.00
_cell.angle_gamma   90.00
#
_symmetry.space_group_name_H-M   'P 1'
#
loop_
_entity.id
_entity.type
_entity.pdbx_description
1 polymer ?
#
loop_
_entity_poly.entity_id
_entity_poly.type
_entity_poly.pdbx_seq_one_letter_code
_entity_poly.pdbx_strand_id
1 'polypeptide(L)' 'MGKIILTILITVLMLLFAVFYFGTAIFFTSADGIRILPIILLLIALGIRGAIIYNMIERIKEIKGGDENDISKY' A
#
# COMPACT_ATOMS: atom_id res chain seq x y z
N MET A 1 6.71 -0.73 -20.95
CA MET A 1 7.78 -0.63 -19.92
C MET A 1 7.58 0.54 -18.96
N GLY A 2 7.52 1.79 -19.45
CA GLY A 2 7.43 2.99 -18.57
C GLY A 2 6.26 2.99 -17.58
N LYS A 3 5.05 2.59 -18.01
CA LYS A 3 3.87 2.47 -17.14
C LYS A 3 4.09 1.52 -15.97
N ILE A 4 4.72 0.36 -16.21
CA ILE A 4 5.03 -0.63 -15.17
C ILE A 4 6.03 -0.07 -14.15
N ILE A 5 7.08 0.60 -14.63
CA ILE A 5 8.09 1.24 -13.75
C ILE A 5 7.43 2.31 -12.87
N LEU A 6 6.55 3.13 -13.47
CA LEU A 6 5.80 4.14 -12.73
C LEU A 6 4.88 3.49 -11.67
N THR A 7 4.16 2.44 -12.02
CA THR A 7 3.33 1.69 -11.07
C THR A 7 4.15 1.18 -9.90
N ILE A 8 5.30 0.53 -10.16
CA ILE A 8 6.18 0.01 -9.10
C ILE A 8 6.71 1.16 -8.23
N LEU A 9 7.16 2.26 -8.83
CA LEU A 9 7.68 3.43 -8.11
C LEU A 9 6.63 4.00 -7.14
N ILE A 10 5.40 4.18 -7.61
CA ILE A 10 4.29 4.68 -6.78
C ILE A 10 3.99 3.70 -5.65
N THR A 11 3.94 2.40 -5.93
CA THR A 11 3.71 1.38 -4.90
C THR A 11 4.81 1.41 -3.84
N VAL A 12 6.08 1.52 -4.22
CA VAL A 12 7.20 1.61 -3.26
C VAL A 12 7.07 2.86 -2.39
N LEU A 13 6.76 4.02 -2.98
CA LEU A 13 6.54 5.26 -2.22
C LEU A 13 5.37 5.13 -1.25
N MET A 14 4.25 4.53 -1.67
CA MET A 14 3.11 4.28 -0.80
C MET A 14 3.44 3.32 0.35
N LEU A 15 4.22 2.27 0.08
CA LEU A 15 4.66 1.33 1.13
C LEU A 15 5.58 2.01 2.14
N LEU A 16 6.53 2.83 1.69
CA LEU A 16 7.39 3.62 2.57
C LEU A 16 6.57 4.58 3.44
N PHE A 17 5.62 5.29 2.84
CA PHE A 17 4.73 6.18 3.57
C PHE A 17 3.88 5.42 4.60
N ALA A 18 3.31 4.26 4.22
CA ALA A 18 2.54 3.42 5.12
C ALA A 18 3.38 2.89 6.29
N VAL A 19 4.63 2.45 6.02
CA VAL A 19 5.55 2.00 7.08
C VAL A 19 5.87 3.14 8.03
N PHE A 20 6.16 4.35 7.53
CA PHE A 20 6.45 5.50 8.36
C PHE A 20 5.23 5.91 9.20
N TYR A 21 4.06 6.04 8.58
CA TYR A 21 2.83 6.44 9.24
C TYR A 21 2.38 5.44 10.31
N PHE A 22 2.26 4.15 9.96
CA PHE A 22 1.82 3.15 10.94
C PHE A 22 2.92 2.82 11.95
N GLY A 23 4.19 2.86 11.56
CA GLY A 23 5.31 2.67 12.47
C GLY A 23 5.36 3.75 13.55
N THR A 24 5.18 5.02 13.18
CA THR A 24 5.10 6.12 14.16
C THR A 24 3.86 5.99 15.06
N ALA A 25 2.68 5.69 14.50
CA ALA A 25 1.47 5.48 15.29
C ALA A 25 1.60 4.34 16.30
N ILE A 26 2.18 3.21 15.89
CA ILE A 26 2.46 2.06 16.76
C ILE A 26 3.47 2.43 17.85
N PHE A 27 4.51 3.19 17.52
CA PHE A 27 5.53 3.63 18.47
C PHE A 27 4.93 4.50 19.59
N PHE A 28 4.15 5.54 19.24
CA PHE A 28 3.52 6.41 20.24
C PHE A 28 2.48 5.68 21.08
N THR A 29 1.60 4.89 20.45
CA THR A 29 0.55 4.15 21.20
C THR A 29 1.11 3.07 22.12
N SER A 30 2.30 2.53 21.82
CA SER A 30 3.00 1.60 22.73
C SER A 30 3.57 2.31 23.96
N ALA A 31 3.92 3.59 23.85
CA ALA A 31 4.46 4.38 24.96
C ALA A 31 3.38 4.75 26.00
N ASP A 32 2.12 4.89 25.56
CA ASP A 32 0.98 5.26 26.42
C ASP A 32 0.43 4.09 27.28
N GLY A 33 1.04 2.90 27.23
CA GLY A 33 0.69 1.74 28.05
C GLY A 33 -0.56 0.97 27.60
N ILE A 34 -1.22 1.38 26.50
CA ILE A 34 -2.36 0.68 25.92
C ILE A 34 -1.86 -0.52 25.10
N ARG A 35 -1.91 -1.73 25.67
CA ARG A 35 -1.30 -2.93 25.05
C ARG A 35 -2.02 -3.47 23.81
N ILE A 36 -3.32 -3.22 23.67
CA ILE A 36 -4.13 -3.82 22.59
C ILE A 36 -4.08 -2.98 21.31
N LEU A 37 -3.99 -1.66 21.44
CA LEU A 37 -4.07 -0.73 20.31
C LEU A 37 -2.92 -0.91 19.29
N PRO A 38 -1.65 -1.10 19.69
CA PRO A 38 -0.55 -1.39 18.77
C PRO A 38 -0.78 -2.67 17.94
N ILE A 39 -1.40 -3.70 18.54
CA ILE A 39 -1.70 -4.97 17.86
C ILE A 39 -2.74 -4.74 16.76
N ILE A 40 -3.81 -4.02 17.08
CA ILE A 40 -4.86 -3.66 16.10
C ILE A 40 -4.25 -2.83 14.96
N LEU A 41 -3.46 -1.81 15.30
CA LEU A 41 -2.77 -0.97 14.30
C LEU A 41 -1.83 -1.76 13.41
N LEU A 42 -1.11 -2.74 13.97
CA LEU A 42 -0.23 -3.62 13.20
C LEU A 42 -1.01 -4.48 12.19
N LEU A 43 -2.14 -5.07 12.61
CA LEU A 43 -3.00 -5.86 11.72
C LEU A 43 -3.57 -5.00 10.58
N ILE A 44 -4.04 -3.79 10.89
CA ILE A 44 -4.50 -2.83 9.89
C ILE A 44 -3.37 -2.46 8.92
N ALA A 45 -2.18 -2.15 9.44
CA ALA A 45 -1.02 -1.81 8.62
C ALA A 45 -0.59 -2.95 7.69
N LEU A 46 -0.68 -4.20 8.13
CA LEU A 46 -0.41 -5.37 7.29
C LEU A 46 -1.47 -5.53 6.21
N GLY A 47 -2.76 -5.39 6.56
CA GLY A 47 -3.86 -5.45 5.59
C GLY A 47 -3.74 -4.40 4.49
N ILE A 48 -3.44 -3.15 4.87
CA ILE A 48 -3.25 -2.05 3.91
C ILE A 48 -2.05 -2.31 3.00
N ARG A 49 -0.89 -2.72 3.55
CA ARG A 49 0.29 -3.05 2.73
C ARG A 49 0.01 -4.20 1.77
N GLY A 50 -0.72 -5.23 2.21
CA GLY A 50 -1.18 -6.32 1.36
C GLY A 50 -2.07 -5.81 0.21
N ALA A 51 -3.03 -4.94 0.50
CA ALA A 51 -3.90 -4.34 -0.52
C ALA A 51 -3.13 -3.48 -1.53
N ILE A 52 -2.14 -2.70 -1.08
CA ILE A 52 -1.27 -1.90 -1.97
C ILE A 52 -0.50 -2.81 -2.94
N ILE A 53 0.06 -3.91 -2.45
CA ILE A 53 0.79 -4.88 -3.29
C ILE A 53 -0.16 -5.59 -4.25
N TYR A 54 -1.34 -6.00 -3.78
CA TYR A 54 -2.35 -6.65 -4.63
C TYR A 54 -2.76 -5.73 -5.79
N ASN A 55 -3.06 -4.46 -5.51
CA ASN A 55 -3.42 -3.49 -6.54
C ASN A 55 -2.28 -3.25 -7.54
N MET A 56 -1.02 -3.25 -7.08
CA MET A 56 0.14 -3.17 -7.99
C MET A 56 0.17 -4.37 -8.95
N ILE A 57 -0.05 -5.57 -8.43
CA ILE A 57 -0.05 -6.81 -9.24
C ILE A 57 -1.17 -6.77 -10.28
N GLU A 58 -2.40 -6.46 -9.86
CA GLU A 58 -3.54 -6.32 -10.78
C GLU A 58 -3.26 -5.27 -11.86
N ARG A 59 -2.74 -4.10 -11.48
CA ARG A 59 -2.40 -3.04 -12.44
C ARG A 59 -1.33 -3.47 -13.45
N ILE A 60 -0.33 -4.23 -13.01
CA ILE A 60 0.70 -4.77 -13.91
C ILE A 60 0.08 -5.80 -14.87
N LYS A 61 -0.87 -6.62 -14.41
CA LYS A 61 -1.62 -7.54 -15.28
C LYS A 61 -2.45 -6.79 -16.30
N GLU A 62 -3.19 -5.75 -15.91
CA GLU A 62 -3.95 -4.87 -16.83
C GLU A 62 -3.04 -4.30 -17.93
N ILE A 63 -1.91 -3.68 -17.54
CA ILE A 63 -0.94 -3.09 -18.48
C ILE A 63 -0.37 -4.15 -19.45
N LYS A 64 -0.11 -5.38 -18.97
CA LYS A 64 0.42 -6.47 -19.81
C LYS A 64 -0.66 -7.11 -20.69
N GLY A 65 -1.91 -7.16 -20.21
CA GLY A 65 -3.05 -7.75 -20.91
C GLY A 65 -3.62 -6.86 -22.01
N GLY A 66 -3.25 -5.57 -22.06
CA GLY A 66 -3.83 -4.63 -23.01
C GLY A 66 -5.24 -4.16 -22.61
N ASP A 67 -5.79 -4.67 -21.51
CA ASP A 67 -6.93 -4.13 -20.78
C ASP A 67 -6.49 -2.89 -19.99
N GLU A 68 -5.86 -1.94 -20.68
CA GLU A 68 -5.72 -0.62 -20.13
C GLU A 68 -7.16 -0.13 -19.91
N ASN A 69 -7.55 -0.02 -18.64
CA ASN A 69 -8.86 0.48 -18.22
C ASN A 69 -8.94 1.94 -18.69
N ASP A 70 -9.28 2.09 -19.97
CA ASP A 70 -9.08 3.30 -20.73
C ASP A 70 -10.20 4.26 -20.35
N ILE A 71 -9.90 5.08 -19.35
CA ILE A 71 -10.72 6.21 -18.94
C ILE A 71 -11.02 7.17 -20.09
N SER A 72 -10.37 7.07 -21.26
CA SER A 72 -10.76 7.82 -22.46
C SER A 72 -12.06 7.36 -23.12
N LYS A 73 -12.64 6.23 -22.67
CA LYS A 73 -13.98 5.77 -23.08
C LYS A 73 -15.14 6.38 -22.28
N TYR A 74 -14.85 7.21 -21.28
CA TYR A 74 -15.82 7.98 -20.49
C TYR A 74 -15.54 9.48 -20.62
#